data_AF-A0A1J4X7P7-F1
#
_entry.id   AF-A0A1J4X7P7-F1
#
_cell.length_a   1.000
_cell.length_b   1.000
_cell.length_c   1.000
_cell.angle_alpha   90.00
_cell.angle_beta   90.00
_cell.angle_gamma   90.00
#
_symmetry.space_group_name_H-M   'P 1'
#
loop_
_entity.id
_entity.type
_entity.pdbx_description
1 polymer ?
#
loop_
_entity_poly.entity_id
_entity_poly.type
_entity_poly.pdbx_seq_one_letter_code
_entity_poly.pdbx_strand_id
1 'polypeptide(L)'
;MFLYWRKSESLLGASKEERHEAIETLVSTTTFRQGYYLLLTLSAIIVTSGLLIANIPIVIGGMVVAPVLAPILLLAVSLVSHSRRGIVHACTVLVMSILIVLALSITLTWIVAYATPITAIIPQEINPFIYFLVAFCSGIVASFAWVKKDLTATIAGVAISISLLPPLCIAGISLALMHAAIMRSSLMVFGMNVIGILLASILTFLQLGFFSLTKVTEKTVEKEQKAAEGDA
;
A
#
# COMPACT_ATOMS: atom_id res chain seq x y z
N MET A 1 8.17 -35.42 -31.77
CA MET A 1 8.99 -34.35 -31.17
C MET A 1 8.64 -33.01 -31.82
N PHE A 2 7.40 -32.51 -31.65
CA PHE A 2 6.97 -31.21 -32.19
C PHE A 2 5.60 -30.78 -31.61
N LEU A 3 5.43 -30.88 -30.28
CA LEU A 3 4.19 -30.50 -29.58
C LEU A 3 4.50 -29.81 -28.25
N TYR A 4 5.36 -28.77 -28.28
CA TYR A 4 5.73 -28.02 -27.08
C TYR A 4 5.59 -26.49 -27.24
N TRP A 5 4.65 -26.03 -28.05
CA TRP A 5 4.49 -24.59 -28.26
C TRP A 5 3.03 -24.15 -28.33
N ARG A 6 2.38 -24.12 -27.16
CA ARG A 6 1.19 -23.27 -26.93
C ARG A 6 0.94 -22.99 -25.44
N LYS A 7 1.85 -22.27 -24.78
CA LYS A 7 1.50 -21.53 -23.55
C LYS A 7 1.38 -20.06 -24.00
N SER A 8 0.16 -19.64 -24.32
CA SER A 8 -0.08 -18.31 -24.87
C SER A 8 0.37 -17.25 -23.87
N GLU A 9 1.33 -16.43 -24.27
CA GLU A 9 1.68 -15.16 -23.63
C GLU A 9 0.54 -14.15 -23.82
N SER A 10 -0.63 -14.39 -23.24
CA SER A 10 -1.63 -13.34 -23.13
C SER A 10 -1.23 -12.42 -21.98
N LEU A 11 -0.93 -11.16 -22.26
CA LEU A 11 -0.72 -10.12 -21.25
C LEU A 11 -1.90 -10.05 -20.24
N LEU A 12 -3.08 -10.50 -20.66
CA LEU A 12 -4.33 -10.49 -19.90
C LEU A 12 -4.59 -11.77 -19.08
N GLY A 13 -3.68 -12.74 -19.10
CA GLY A 13 -3.85 -14.03 -18.42
C GLY A 13 -2.68 -14.36 -17.50
N ALA A 14 -2.97 -14.79 -16.28
CA ALA A 14 -1.98 -15.28 -15.33
C ALA A 14 -2.01 -16.81 -15.23
N SER A 15 -0.83 -17.43 -15.27
CA SER A 15 -0.67 -18.87 -15.07
C SER A 15 -1.10 -19.25 -13.65
N LYS A 16 -1.31 -20.55 -13.40
CA LYS A 16 -1.63 -21.01 -12.04
C LYS A 16 -0.45 -20.75 -11.10
N GLU A 17 0.78 -20.97 -11.57
CA GLU A 17 2.01 -20.73 -10.80
C GLU A 17 2.13 -19.25 -10.39
N GLU A 18 2.00 -18.33 -11.34
CA GLU A 18 2.10 -16.87 -11.11
C GLU A 18 1.10 -16.38 -10.06
N ARG A 19 -0.13 -16.90 -10.09
CA ARG A 19 -1.17 -16.52 -9.12
C ARG A 19 -0.87 -17.01 -7.71
N HIS A 20 -0.34 -18.22 -7.56
CA HIS A 20 0.01 -18.75 -6.23
C HIS A 20 1.20 -18.01 -5.65
N GLU A 21 2.23 -17.77 -6.48
CA GLU A 21 3.42 -17.03 -6.08
C GLU A 21 3.09 -15.58 -5.71
N ALA A 22 2.19 -14.91 -6.46
CA ALA A 22 1.72 -13.57 -6.14
C ALA A 22 1.01 -13.52 -4.77
N ILE A 23 0.15 -14.50 -4.47
CA ILE A 23 -0.51 -14.62 -3.15
C ILE A 23 0.53 -14.86 -2.06
N GLU A 24 1.46 -15.79 -2.25
CA GLU A 24 2.49 -16.11 -1.27
C GLU A 24 3.38 -14.90 -0.98
N THR A 25 3.79 -14.19 -2.02
CA THR A 25 4.59 -12.96 -1.89
C THR A 25 3.81 -11.85 -1.20
N LEU A 26 2.52 -11.66 -1.52
CA LEU A 26 1.66 -10.66 -0.83
C LEU A 26 1.53 -10.96 0.66
N VAL A 27 1.17 -12.21 0.99
CA VAL A 27 0.93 -12.61 2.38
C VAL A 27 2.22 -12.56 3.19
N SER A 28 3.35 -13.02 2.65
CA SER A 28 4.63 -12.93 3.38
C SER A 28 5.02 -11.47 3.60
N THR A 29 4.88 -10.59 2.59
CA THR A 29 5.17 -9.15 2.72
C THR A 29 4.32 -8.49 3.80
N THR A 30 3.07 -8.90 3.99
CA THR A 30 2.19 -8.36 5.05
C THR A 30 2.37 -9.03 6.41
N THR A 31 2.94 -10.25 6.46
CA THR A 31 3.06 -11.06 7.68
C THR A 31 4.45 -10.97 8.32
N PHE A 32 5.47 -10.47 7.62
CA PHE A 32 6.79 -10.11 8.18
C PHE A 32 6.65 -8.99 9.23
N ARG A 33 6.09 -9.30 10.40
CA ARG A 33 5.61 -8.35 11.41
C ARG A 33 6.68 -7.34 11.78
N GLN A 34 7.93 -7.79 11.98
CA GLN A 34 9.03 -6.91 12.36
C GLN A 34 9.58 -6.10 11.18
N GLY A 35 9.87 -6.74 10.04
CA GLY A 35 10.44 -6.07 8.86
C GLY A 35 9.49 -5.06 8.23
N TYR A 36 8.22 -5.42 8.08
CA TYR A 36 7.17 -4.55 7.55
C TYR A 36 7.00 -3.29 8.40
N TYR A 37 6.81 -3.44 9.71
CA TYR A 37 6.60 -2.29 10.60
C TYR A 37 7.87 -1.46 10.80
N LEU A 38 9.06 -2.07 10.72
CA LEU A 38 10.33 -1.33 10.71
C LEU A 38 10.42 -0.43 9.47
N LEU A 39 10.21 -0.99 8.27
CA LEU A 39 10.24 -0.22 7.02
C LEU A 39 9.17 0.88 7.01
N LEU A 40 7.96 0.56 7.50
CA LEU A 40 6.89 1.54 7.64
C LEU A 40 7.29 2.69 8.57
N THR A 41 7.84 2.37 9.74
CA THR A 41 8.27 3.35 10.74
C THR A 41 9.36 4.26 10.18
N LEU A 42 10.40 3.68 9.59
CA LEU A 42 11.49 4.44 8.96
C LEU A 42 10.96 5.33 7.82
N SER A 43 10.09 4.79 6.96
CA SER A 43 9.47 5.55 5.87
C SER A 43 8.65 6.73 6.40
N ALA A 44 7.84 6.51 7.43
CA ALA A 44 7.02 7.56 8.06
C ALA A 44 7.89 8.67 8.66
N ILE A 45 9.01 8.33 9.31
CA ILE A 45 9.97 9.31 9.84
C ILE A 45 10.58 10.14 8.71
N ILE A 46 11.06 9.49 7.65
CA ILE A 46 11.69 10.16 6.50
C ILE A 46 10.69 11.08 5.80
N VAL A 47 9.48 10.58 5.48
CA VAL A 47 8.44 11.35 4.79
C VAL A 47 7.96 12.52 5.65
N THR A 48 7.69 12.30 6.93
CA THR A 48 7.29 13.38 7.85
C THR A 48 8.40 14.43 7.95
N SER A 49 9.65 14.04 8.13
CA SER A 49 10.79 14.97 8.20
C SER A 49 10.92 15.78 6.90
N GLY A 50 10.83 15.12 5.75
CA GLY A 50 10.88 15.77 4.45
C GLY A 50 9.75 16.77 4.23
N LEU A 51 8.53 16.46 4.71
CA LEU A 51 7.38 17.37 4.66
C LEU A 51 7.58 18.59 5.57
N LEU A 52 8.13 18.39 6.79
CA LEU A 52 8.38 19.46 7.75
C LEU A 52 9.43 20.47 7.26
N ILE A 53 10.43 20.01 6.51
CA ILE A 53 11.47 20.88 5.91
C ILE A 53 11.17 21.27 4.45
N ALA A 54 9.97 20.97 3.95
CA ALA A 54 9.54 21.23 2.57
C ALA A 54 10.49 20.67 1.48
N ASN A 55 11.10 19.49 1.70
CA ASN A 55 12.05 18.86 0.76
C ASN A 55 11.43 17.66 0.03
N ILE A 56 10.89 17.90 -1.16
CA ILE A 56 10.23 16.88 -2.00
C ILE A 56 11.14 15.66 -2.30
N PRO A 57 12.44 15.81 -2.63
CA PRO A 57 13.33 14.67 -2.82
C PRO A 57 13.40 13.69 -1.64
N ILE A 58 13.48 14.20 -0.40
CA ILE A 58 13.48 13.34 0.81
C ILE A 58 12.13 12.64 0.96
N VAL A 59 11.05 13.38 0.70
CA VAL A 59 9.68 12.86 0.75
C VAL A 59 9.53 11.70 -0.25
N ILE A 60 10.01 11.85 -1.49
CA ILE A 60 10.02 10.76 -2.49
C ILE A 60 10.91 9.59 -2.04
N GLY A 61 12.10 9.86 -1.52
CA GLY A 61 13.03 8.82 -1.04
C GLY A 61 12.43 7.94 0.06
N GLY A 62 11.72 8.54 1.01
CA GLY A 62 11.02 7.80 2.08
C GLY A 62 9.84 6.97 1.57
N MET A 63 9.15 7.41 0.51
CA MET A 63 8.01 6.69 -0.05
C MET A 63 8.41 5.38 -0.73
N VAL A 64 9.55 5.34 -1.41
CA VAL A 64 10.02 4.13 -2.14
C VAL A 64 10.19 2.93 -1.20
N VAL A 65 10.45 3.20 0.09
CA VAL A 65 10.71 2.19 1.12
C VAL A 65 9.40 1.65 1.75
N ALA A 66 8.28 2.38 1.62
CA ALA A 66 7.06 2.13 2.37
C ALA A 66 6.26 0.93 1.83
N PRO A 67 5.97 -0.11 2.65
CA PRO A 67 5.26 -1.30 2.19
C PRO A 67 3.73 -1.18 2.22
N VAL A 68 3.16 0.03 2.35
CA VAL A 68 1.71 0.27 2.59
C VAL A 68 0.81 -0.27 1.47
N LEU A 69 1.35 -0.44 0.26
CA LEU A 69 0.63 -1.02 -0.87
C LEU A 69 0.24 -2.49 -0.64
N ALA A 70 1.14 -3.29 -0.03
CA ALA A 70 0.97 -4.72 0.13
C ALA A 70 -0.35 -5.12 0.82
N PRO A 71 -0.75 -4.52 1.98
CA PRO A 71 -2.03 -4.85 2.60
C PRO A 71 -3.25 -4.47 1.75
N ILE A 72 -3.17 -3.42 0.92
CA ILE A 72 -4.28 -3.04 0.02
C ILE A 72 -4.45 -4.08 -1.10
N LEU A 73 -3.34 -4.54 -1.69
CA LEU A 73 -3.37 -5.60 -2.70
C LEU A 73 -3.82 -6.93 -2.10
N LEU A 74 -3.37 -7.27 -0.88
CA LEU A 74 -3.84 -8.46 -0.18
C LEU A 74 -5.35 -8.39 0.10
N LEU A 75 -5.86 -7.23 0.48
CA LEU A 75 -7.30 -7.02 0.67
C LEU A 75 -8.06 -7.25 -0.65
N ALA A 76 -7.58 -6.68 -1.75
CA ALA A 76 -8.18 -6.87 -3.08
C ALA A 76 -8.22 -8.35 -3.49
N VAL A 77 -7.09 -9.07 -3.39
CA VAL A 77 -7.02 -10.50 -3.69
C VAL A 77 -7.96 -11.29 -2.78
N SER A 78 -8.01 -10.98 -1.50
CA SER A 78 -8.84 -11.70 -0.52
C SER A 78 -10.33 -11.46 -0.75
N LEU A 79 -10.72 -10.27 -1.21
CA LEU A 79 -12.09 -9.98 -1.64
C LEU A 79 -12.45 -10.78 -2.90
N VAL A 80 -11.57 -10.81 -3.90
CA VAL A 80 -11.80 -11.57 -5.14
C VAL A 80 -11.85 -13.08 -4.88
N SER A 81 -10.96 -13.59 -4.03
CA SER A 81 -10.91 -15.01 -3.67
C SER A 81 -11.88 -15.40 -2.55
N HIS A 82 -12.67 -14.46 -2.01
CA HIS A 82 -13.60 -14.67 -0.89
C HIS A 82 -12.94 -15.26 0.38
N SER A 83 -11.66 -14.96 0.62
CA SER A 83 -10.92 -15.40 1.80
C SER A 83 -11.22 -14.51 3.00
N ARG A 84 -12.08 -14.99 3.92
CA ARG A 84 -12.46 -14.20 5.12
C ARG A 84 -11.26 -13.92 6.02
N ARG A 85 -10.35 -14.89 6.18
CA ARG A 85 -9.11 -14.72 6.95
C ARG A 85 -8.19 -13.69 6.32
N GLY A 86 -8.03 -13.73 4.99
CA GLY A 86 -7.22 -12.75 4.25
C GLY A 86 -7.76 -11.34 4.38
N ILE A 87 -9.09 -11.15 4.29
CA ILE A 87 -9.74 -9.84 4.49
C ILE A 87 -9.45 -9.29 5.88
N VAL A 88 -9.70 -10.07 6.94
CA VAL A 88 -9.48 -9.63 8.32
C VAL A 88 -8.00 -9.30 8.55
N HIS A 89 -7.10 -10.14 8.08
CA HIS A 89 -5.66 -9.91 8.21
C HIS A 89 -5.22 -8.62 7.49
N ALA A 90 -5.60 -8.45 6.23
CA ALA A 90 -5.26 -7.27 5.44
C ALA A 90 -5.81 -5.96 6.06
N CYS A 91 -7.07 -5.98 6.50
CA CYS A 91 -7.68 -4.86 7.21
C CYS A 91 -6.94 -4.54 8.52
N THR A 92 -6.54 -5.56 9.28
CA THR A 92 -5.83 -5.39 10.55
C THR A 92 -4.48 -4.74 10.32
N VAL A 93 -3.69 -5.24 9.36
CA VAL A 93 -2.39 -4.67 8.99
C VAL A 93 -2.57 -3.23 8.49
N LEU A 94 -3.54 -2.96 7.62
CA LEU A 94 -3.79 -1.62 7.09
C LEU A 94 -4.14 -0.61 8.20
N VAL A 95 -5.04 -0.98 9.12
CA VAL A 95 -5.44 -0.12 10.24
C VAL A 95 -4.25 0.13 11.18
N MET A 96 -3.48 -0.90 11.52
CA MET A 96 -2.27 -0.75 12.33
C MET A 96 -1.24 0.16 11.65
N SER A 97 -1.05 0.02 10.34
CA SER A 97 -0.17 0.90 9.56
C SER A 97 -0.63 2.35 9.63
N ILE A 98 -1.93 2.60 9.49
CA ILE A 98 -2.52 3.94 9.60
C ILE A 98 -2.24 4.55 10.97
N LEU A 99 -2.48 3.80 12.04
CA LEU A 99 -2.27 4.26 13.41
C LEU A 99 -0.79 4.54 13.70
N ILE A 100 0.12 3.67 13.26
CA ILE A 100 1.56 3.86 13.44
C ILE A 100 2.04 5.12 12.72
N VAL A 101 1.66 5.30 11.45
CA VAL A 101 2.07 6.48 10.67
C VAL A 101 1.52 7.76 11.31
N LEU A 102 0.24 7.78 11.69
CA LEU A 102 -0.36 8.94 12.35
C LEU A 102 0.36 9.25 13.67
N ALA A 103 0.55 8.26 14.54
CA ALA A 103 1.22 8.45 15.84
C ALA A 103 2.66 8.97 15.67
N LEU A 104 3.42 8.41 14.73
CA LEU A 104 4.78 8.85 14.44
C LEU A 104 4.81 10.27 13.87
N SER A 105 3.94 10.57 12.89
CA SER A 105 3.87 11.90 12.30
C SER A 105 3.48 12.96 13.33
N ILE A 106 2.54 12.66 14.23
CA ILE A 106 2.15 13.57 15.33
C ILE A 106 3.34 13.78 16.29
N THR A 107 3.93 12.68 16.77
CA THR A 107 5.02 12.73 17.76
C THR A 107 6.21 13.49 17.21
N LEU A 108 6.61 13.21 15.97
CA LEU A 108 7.73 13.88 15.32
C LEU A 108 7.43 15.36 15.09
N THR A 109 6.20 15.69 14.70
CA THR A 109 5.79 17.10 14.55
C THR A 109 5.88 17.84 15.87
N TRP A 110 5.45 17.26 17.00
CA TRP A 110 5.60 17.93 18.30
C TRP A 110 7.06 18.12 18.72
N ILE A 111 7.93 17.16 18.43
CA ILE A 111 9.37 17.27 18.71
C ILE A 111 10.00 18.40 17.86
N VAL A 112 9.64 18.50 16.58
CA VAL A 112 10.25 19.43 15.61
C VAL A 112 9.60 20.82 15.59
N ALA A 113 8.30 20.93 15.83
CA ALA A 113 7.57 22.22 15.86
C ALA A 113 8.10 23.16 16.94
N TYR A 114 8.71 22.62 17.99
CA TYR A 114 9.41 23.42 19.01
C TYR A 114 10.68 24.10 18.47
N ALA A 115 11.22 23.62 17.34
CA ALA A 115 12.49 24.06 16.78
C ALA A 115 12.37 24.98 15.55
N THR A 116 11.28 24.93 14.77
CA THR A 116 11.14 25.72 13.52
C THR A 116 9.68 26.02 13.12
N PRO A 117 9.39 27.17 12.48
CA PRO A 117 8.09 27.42 11.87
C PRO A 117 7.86 26.47 10.68
N ILE A 118 6.79 25.68 10.76
CA ILE A 118 6.51 24.60 9.80
C ILE A 118 5.87 25.18 8.53
N THR A 119 6.60 25.15 7.41
CA THR A 119 6.06 25.36 6.06
C THR A 119 5.63 24.01 5.49
N ALA A 120 4.49 23.49 5.92
CA ALA A 120 4.01 22.24 5.36
C ALA A 120 3.53 22.47 3.92
N ILE A 121 4.02 21.62 3.00
CA ILE A 121 3.55 21.53 1.60
C ILE A 121 2.13 20.97 1.64
N ILE A 122 1.16 21.85 1.86
CA ILE A 122 -0.24 21.49 1.95
C ILE A 122 -0.96 22.16 0.78
N PRO A 123 -1.42 21.38 -0.21
CA PRO A 123 -2.32 21.90 -1.21
C PRO A 123 -3.59 22.42 -0.52
N GLN A 124 -3.85 23.72 -0.67
CA GLN A 124 -5.08 24.34 -0.14
C GLN A 124 -6.31 23.92 -0.96
N GLU A 125 -6.11 23.49 -2.22
CA GLU A 125 -7.15 22.99 -3.10
C GLU A 125 -6.88 21.53 -3.47
N ILE A 126 -7.92 20.70 -3.30
CA ILE A 126 -7.88 19.27 -3.57
C ILE A 126 -9.10 18.94 -4.43
N ASN A 127 -8.87 18.34 -5.61
CA ASN A 127 -9.93 17.73 -6.41
C ASN A 127 -9.94 16.21 -6.17
N PRO A 128 -10.86 15.67 -5.35
CA PRO A 128 -10.85 14.25 -4.96
C PRO A 128 -10.96 13.28 -6.15
N PHE A 129 -11.60 13.70 -7.25
CA PHE A 129 -11.76 12.88 -8.44
C PHE A 129 -10.44 12.67 -9.19
N ILE A 130 -9.59 13.69 -9.26
CA ILE A 130 -8.28 13.57 -9.91
C ILE A 130 -7.37 12.63 -9.12
N TYR A 131 -7.36 12.75 -7.79
CA TYR A 131 -6.61 11.83 -6.93
C TYR A 131 -7.11 10.39 -7.08
N PHE A 132 -8.43 10.19 -7.15
CA PHE A 132 -9.01 8.88 -7.43
C PHE A 132 -8.55 8.30 -8.77
N LEU A 133 -8.55 9.08 -9.85
CA LEU A 133 -8.10 8.61 -11.16
C LEU A 133 -6.63 8.19 -11.15
N VAL A 134 -5.77 8.99 -10.52
CA VAL A 134 -4.35 8.65 -10.35
C VAL A 134 -4.22 7.34 -9.58
N ALA A 135 -4.89 7.23 -8.43
CA ALA A 135 -4.87 6.04 -7.60
C ALA A 135 -5.44 4.80 -8.30
N PHE A 136 -6.49 4.96 -9.10
CA PHE A 136 -7.08 3.89 -9.88
C PHE A 136 -6.08 3.36 -10.93
N CYS A 137 -5.45 4.25 -11.71
CA CYS A 137 -4.39 3.87 -12.64
C CYS A 137 -3.21 3.20 -11.92
N SER A 138 -2.79 3.75 -10.77
CA SER A 138 -1.76 3.17 -9.91
C SER A 138 -2.13 1.77 -9.43
N GLY A 139 -3.40 1.51 -9.10
CA GLY A 139 -3.88 0.20 -8.67
C GLY A 139 -3.84 -0.87 -9.78
N ILE A 140 -4.15 -0.47 -11.03
CA ILE A 140 -3.99 -1.37 -12.19
C ILE A 140 -2.52 -1.74 -12.34
N VAL A 141 -1.64 -0.73 -12.38
CA VAL A 141 -0.19 -0.93 -12.52
C VAL A 141 0.35 -1.79 -11.37
N ALA A 142 -0.04 -1.50 -10.14
CA ALA A 142 0.34 -2.24 -8.94
C ALA A 142 0.01 -3.73 -9.06
N SER A 143 -1.23 -4.03 -9.43
CA SER A 143 -1.75 -5.39 -9.44
C SER A 143 -1.15 -6.21 -10.57
N PHE A 144 -0.96 -5.59 -11.75
CA PHE A 144 -0.24 -6.22 -12.85
C PHE A 144 1.23 -6.46 -12.51
N ALA A 145 1.95 -5.46 -11.99
CA ALA A 145 3.36 -5.60 -11.63
C ALA A 145 3.58 -6.65 -10.54
N TRP A 146 2.62 -6.79 -9.60
CA TRP A 146 2.72 -7.80 -8.55
C TRP A 146 2.55 -9.23 -9.07
N VAL A 147 1.74 -9.42 -10.13
CA VAL A 147 1.51 -10.74 -10.74
C VAL A 147 2.58 -11.06 -11.79
N LYS A 148 3.03 -10.05 -12.54
CA LYS A 148 4.00 -10.18 -13.63
C LYS A 148 5.31 -9.49 -13.22
N LYS A 149 6.15 -10.22 -12.49
CA LYS A 149 7.42 -9.73 -11.93
C LYS A 149 8.39 -9.14 -12.98
N ASP A 150 8.25 -9.55 -14.25
CA ASP A 150 9.09 -9.09 -15.35
C ASP A 150 8.76 -7.66 -15.85
N LEU A 151 7.63 -7.08 -15.45
CA LEU A 151 7.26 -5.70 -15.81
C LEU A 151 7.43 -4.73 -14.62
N THR A 152 8.45 -3.88 -14.75
CA THR A 152 8.41 -2.48 -14.27
C THR A 152 8.17 -2.27 -12.76
N ALA A 153 8.65 -3.18 -11.91
CA ALA A 153 8.48 -3.11 -10.45
C ALA A 153 8.94 -1.76 -9.84
N THR A 154 10.01 -1.17 -10.36
CA THR A 154 10.61 0.06 -9.83
C THR A 154 9.78 1.32 -10.09
N ILE A 155 9.22 1.48 -11.29
CA ILE A 155 8.44 2.69 -11.66
C ILE A 155 7.04 2.64 -11.06
N ALA A 156 6.44 1.45 -11.03
CA ALA A 156 5.19 1.19 -10.34
C ALA A 156 5.30 1.57 -8.85
N GLY A 157 6.32 1.05 -8.16
CA GLY A 157 6.52 1.28 -6.72
C GLY A 157 6.62 2.77 -6.35
N VAL A 158 7.35 3.57 -7.14
CA VAL A 158 7.49 5.02 -6.91
C VAL A 158 6.14 5.74 -7.04
N ALA A 159 5.40 5.51 -8.14
CA ALA A 159 4.13 6.20 -8.39
C ALA A 159 3.05 5.85 -7.35
N ILE A 160 3.05 4.61 -6.86
CA ILE A 160 2.02 4.12 -5.94
C ILE A 160 2.27 4.63 -4.51
N SER A 161 3.52 4.61 -4.04
CA SER A 161 3.85 5.09 -2.70
C SER A 161 3.64 6.60 -2.53
N ILE A 162 3.77 7.38 -3.62
CA ILE A 162 3.42 8.82 -3.67
C ILE A 162 1.96 9.08 -3.32
N SER A 163 1.07 8.15 -3.64
CA SER A 163 -0.36 8.36 -3.44
C SER A 163 -0.83 8.03 -2.01
N LEU A 164 -0.10 7.25 -1.21
CA LEU A 164 -0.63 6.73 0.06
C LEU A 164 0.02 7.34 1.30
N LEU A 165 1.35 7.29 1.38
CA LEU A 165 2.06 7.67 2.61
C LEU A 165 2.02 9.19 2.88
N PRO A 166 2.22 10.07 1.88
CA PRO A 166 2.20 11.52 2.10
C PRO A 166 0.89 12.08 2.66
N PRO A 167 -0.30 11.79 2.09
CA PRO A 167 -1.54 12.34 2.64
C PRO A 167 -1.79 11.87 4.08
N LEU A 168 -1.32 10.67 4.43
CA LEU A 168 -1.42 10.17 5.80
C LEU A 168 -0.45 10.88 6.76
N CYS A 169 0.79 11.14 6.35
CA CYS A 169 1.73 11.95 7.13
C CYS A 169 1.25 13.40 7.28
N ILE A 170 0.71 14.01 6.22
CA ILE A 170 0.13 15.36 6.28
C ILE A 170 -1.06 15.40 7.24
N ALA A 171 -1.91 14.37 7.27
CA ALA A 171 -2.99 14.27 8.24
C ALA A 171 -2.46 14.26 9.69
N GLY A 172 -1.38 13.50 9.97
CA GLY A 172 -0.73 13.48 11.27
C GLY A 172 -0.09 14.82 11.66
N ILE A 173 0.64 15.46 10.74
CA ILE A 173 1.21 16.80 10.94
C ILE A 173 0.10 17.81 11.24
N SER A 174 -0.97 17.79 10.45
CA SER A 174 -2.09 18.74 10.58
C SER A 174 -2.86 18.54 11.89
N LEU A 175 -3.00 17.29 12.33
CA LEU A 175 -3.58 16.98 13.63
C LEU A 175 -2.71 17.51 14.78
N ALA A 176 -1.39 17.34 14.69
CA ALA A 176 -0.45 17.87 15.69
C ALA A 176 -0.46 19.41 15.76
N LEU A 177 -0.69 20.09 14.63
CA LEU A 177 -0.78 21.55 14.53
C LEU A 177 -2.20 22.11 14.69
N MET A 178 -3.19 21.27 15.03
CA MET A 178 -4.59 21.67 15.20
C MET A 178 -5.24 22.29 13.93
N HIS A 179 -4.72 21.97 12.74
CA HIS A 179 -5.26 22.40 11.45
C HIS A 179 -6.32 21.43 10.92
N ALA A 180 -7.52 21.49 11.50
CA ALA A 180 -8.61 20.55 11.21
C ALA A 180 -9.07 20.52 9.75
N ALA A 181 -9.01 21.65 9.03
CA ALA A 181 -9.39 21.73 7.62
C ALA A 181 -8.45 20.87 6.76
N ILE A 182 -7.14 21.02 6.97
CA ILE A 182 -6.11 20.30 6.22
C ILE A 182 -6.16 18.81 6.55
N MET A 183 -6.24 18.48 7.84
CA MET A 183 -6.35 17.09 8.29
C MET A 183 -7.48 16.36 7.56
N ARG A 184 -8.67 16.98 7.48
CA ARG A 184 -9.84 16.41 6.80
C ARG A 184 -9.59 16.22 5.31
N SER A 185 -9.04 17.23 4.64
CA SER A 185 -8.73 17.18 3.22
C SER A 185 -7.70 16.09 2.90
N SER A 186 -6.65 15.94 3.72
CA SER A 186 -5.62 14.91 3.55
C SER A 186 -6.16 13.50 3.79
N LEU A 187 -7.00 13.30 4.82
CA LEU A 187 -7.67 12.02 5.05
C LEU A 187 -8.64 11.65 3.92
N MET A 188 -9.32 12.65 3.34
CA MET A 188 -10.18 12.45 2.17
C MET A 188 -9.36 11.98 0.96
N VAL A 189 -8.22 12.62 0.66
CA VAL A 189 -7.30 12.18 -0.40
C VAL A 189 -6.81 10.77 -0.14
N PHE A 190 -6.35 10.48 1.08
CA PHE A 190 -5.91 9.14 1.45
C PHE A 190 -7.02 8.10 1.22
N GLY A 191 -8.26 8.39 1.64
CA GLY A 191 -9.41 7.53 1.43
C GLY A 191 -9.72 7.29 -0.05
N MET A 192 -9.74 8.35 -0.86
CA MET A 192 -9.93 8.23 -2.32
C MET A 192 -8.82 7.38 -2.96
N ASN A 193 -7.58 7.50 -2.47
CA ASN A 193 -6.47 6.74 -3.00
C ASN A 193 -6.55 5.26 -2.64
N VAL A 194 -6.91 4.95 -1.39
CA VAL A 194 -7.15 3.56 -0.96
C VAL A 194 -8.29 2.95 -1.78
N ILE A 195 -9.41 3.66 -1.95
CA ILE A 195 -10.57 3.17 -2.73
C ILE A 195 -10.20 2.99 -4.20
N GLY A 196 -9.51 3.96 -4.81
CA GLY A 196 -9.07 3.91 -6.19
C GLY A 196 -8.17 2.70 -6.46
N ILE A 197 -7.13 2.53 -5.64
CA ILE A 197 -6.22 1.37 -5.75
C ILE A 197 -6.99 0.07 -5.53
N LEU A 198 -7.81 -0.02 -4.48
CA LEU A 198 -8.56 -1.24 -4.15
C LEU A 198 -9.51 -1.66 -5.29
N LEU A 199 -10.30 -0.73 -5.84
CA LEU A 199 -11.23 -1.01 -6.93
C LEU A 199 -10.49 -1.46 -8.19
N ALA A 200 -9.45 -0.73 -8.57
CA ALA A 200 -8.60 -1.10 -9.70
C ALA A 200 -8.00 -2.49 -9.53
N SER A 201 -7.45 -2.78 -8.35
CA SER A 201 -6.86 -4.08 -8.03
C SER A 201 -7.88 -5.22 -8.08
N ILE A 202 -9.09 -5.02 -7.57
CA ILE A 202 -10.17 -6.01 -7.66
C ILE A 202 -10.47 -6.32 -9.14
N LEU A 203 -10.64 -5.30 -9.98
CA LEU A 203 -10.90 -5.48 -11.42
C LEU A 203 -9.75 -6.23 -12.11
N THR A 204 -8.51 -5.87 -11.81
CA THR A 204 -7.33 -6.55 -12.37
C THR A 204 -7.23 -8.00 -11.92
N PHE A 205 -7.41 -8.30 -10.63
CA PHE A 205 -7.36 -9.68 -10.13
C PHE A 205 -8.52 -10.54 -10.62
N LEU A 206 -9.72 -9.96 -10.82
CA LEU A 206 -10.83 -10.63 -11.49
C LEU A 206 -10.45 -11.01 -12.93
N GLN A 207 -9.89 -10.06 -13.69
CA GLN A 207 -9.44 -10.29 -15.06
C GLN A 207 -8.34 -11.36 -15.15
N LEU A 208 -7.41 -11.39 -14.18
CA LEU A 208 -6.35 -12.38 -14.09
C LEU A 208 -6.80 -13.75 -13.54
N GLY A 209 -8.06 -13.89 -13.14
CA GLY A 209 -8.65 -15.18 -12.76
C GLY A 209 -8.37 -15.62 -11.32
N PHE A 210 -8.32 -14.71 -10.36
CA PHE A 210 -8.11 -15.03 -8.92
C PHE A 210 -9.35 -15.58 -8.19
N PHE A 211 -10.52 -15.64 -8.84
CA PHE A 211 -11.82 -15.96 -8.23
C PHE A 211 -11.93 -17.35 -7.56
N SER A 212 -11.10 -18.33 -7.92
CA SER A 212 -11.18 -19.71 -7.42
C SER A 212 -10.07 -20.11 -6.44
N LEU A 213 -9.37 -19.13 -5.86
CA LEU A 213 -8.18 -19.36 -5.02
C LEU A 213 -8.41 -19.25 -3.50
N THR A 214 -9.66 -19.33 -3.03
CA THR A 214 -10.03 -19.20 -1.60
C THR A 214 -9.16 -20.06 -0.68
N LYS A 215 -9.07 -21.36 -0.98
CA LYS A 215 -8.30 -22.33 -0.16
C LYS A 215 -6.80 -22.03 -0.14
N VAL A 216 -6.27 -21.46 -1.22
CA VAL A 216 -4.85 -21.09 -1.33
C VAL A 216 -4.60 -19.88 -0.45
N THR A 217 -5.38 -18.81 -0.65
CA THR A 217 -5.26 -17.59 0.16
C THR A 217 -5.43 -17.88 1.66
N GLU A 218 -6.43 -18.67 2.06
CA GLU A 218 -6.67 -19.00 3.47
C GLU A 218 -5.53 -19.84 4.08
N LYS A 219 -5.03 -20.85 3.35
CA LYS A 219 -3.92 -21.70 3.83
C LYS A 219 -2.62 -20.91 3.96
N THR A 220 -2.32 -20.04 3.00
CA THR A 220 -1.11 -19.21 3.04
C THR A 220 -1.17 -18.24 4.23
N VAL A 221 -2.30 -17.56 4.44
CA VAL A 221 -2.47 -16.66 5.59
C VAL A 221 -2.33 -17.42 6.92
N GLU A 222 -2.96 -18.59 7.05
CA GLU A 222 -2.85 -19.39 8.27
C GLU A 222 -1.41 -19.87 8.54
N LYS A 223 -0.70 -20.32 7.49
CA LYS A 223 0.68 -20.79 7.59
C LYS A 223 1.60 -19.66 8.08
N GLU A 224 1.49 -18.49 7.46
CA GLU A 224 2.33 -17.33 7.79
C GLU A 224 2.01 -16.78 9.18
N GLN A 225 0.74 -16.76 9.59
CA GLN A 225 0.35 -16.38 10.96
C GLN A 225 0.93 -17.32 12.02
N LYS A 226 0.86 -18.64 11.78
CA LYS A 226 1.44 -19.64 12.69
C LYS A 226 2.97 -19.54 12.77
N ALA A 227 3.64 -19.27 11.66
CA ALA A 227 5.08 -19.02 11.66
C ALA A 227 5.43 -17.77 12.50
N ALA A 228 4.68 -16.68 12.33
CA ALA A 228 4.88 -15.45 13.10
C ALA A 228 4.57 -15.59 14.61
N GLU A 229 3.74 -16.55 15.00
CA GLU A 229 3.44 -16.88 16.41
C GLU A 229 4.50 -17.80 17.04
N GLY A 230 5.20 -18.62 16.24
CA GLY A 230 6.25 -19.51 16.71
C GLY A 230 7.61 -18.83 16.95
N ASP A 231 7.81 -17.65 16.34
CA ASP A 231 9.05 -16.84 16.46
C ASP A 231 8.97 -15.73 17.54
N ALA A 232 7.86 -15.63 18.29
CA ALA A 232 7.61 -14.62 19.32
C ALA A 232 7.77 -15.18 20.74
#